data_AF-A0A7X7ZLJ9-F1
#
_entry.id   AF-A0A7X7ZLJ9-F1
#
_cell.length_a   1.000
_cell.length_b   1.000
_cell.length_c   1.000
_cell.angle_alpha   90.00
_cell.angle_beta   90.00
_cell.angle_gamma   90.00
#
_symmetry.space_group_name_H-M   'P 1'
#
loop_
_entity.id
_entity.type
_entity.pdbx_description
1 polymer ?
#
loop_
_entity_poly.entity_id
_entity_poly.type
_entity_poly.pdbx_seq_one_letter_code
_entity_poly.pdbx_strand_id
1 'polypeptide(L)'
;MATARPKHDLPPKPDVTAKLELITPAKADALLANRAPNREISRARVDELSSYALAGRFVMNGDTVVIDQYRRLMNGQHRIKMISETGIPQWVLVVRGIKYEEAMHTIDVLGGRTIAQGIKVLGLTMEQFEDLASLDTKQLQATASWVWQYRSGEWSTLGGNCSVSMRPIDIIPVFAAYPGIGPAVREACQFKKLLTGWFTVNQGAFLLLGGSFRDSGMASRFLHQVATGADIGINAPAMRLRQYLHQVIRDTHNGRSRRDAMAHAILAWNAFAAGKELKRGLHWHHGMPFPRFDPDITPTTEFSGTLDLSGVN
;
A
#
# COMPACT_ATOMS: atom_id res chain seq x y z
N MET A 1 -5.90 34.14 -13.13
CA MET A 1 -6.63 33.46 -14.21
C MET A 1 -6.72 31.99 -13.85
N ALA A 2 -7.91 31.49 -13.51
CA ALA A 2 -8.12 30.08 -13.20
C ALA A 2 -7.97 29.27 -14.49
N THR A 3 -6.97 28.41 -14.58
CA THR A 3 -6.79 27.48 -15.68
C THR A 3 -7.97 26.51 -15.68
N ALA A 4 -8.79 26.57 -16.73
CA ALA A 4 -9.90 25.64 -16.90
C ALA A 4 -9.33 24.22 -16.96
N ARG A 5 -9.87 23.30 -16.13
CA ARG A 5 -9.50 21.89 -16.18
C ARG A 5 -9.73 21.36 -17.61
N PRO A 6 -8.82 20.51 -18.13
CA PRO A 6 -9.02 19.90 -19.43
C PRO A 6 -10.37 19.18 -19.45
N LYS A 7 -11.18 19.43 -20.50
CA LYS A 7 -12.40 18.68 -20.76
C LYS A 7 -11.98 17.24 -21.09
N HIS A 8 -11.90 16.38 -20.09
CA HIS A 8 -11.92 14.94 -20.33
C HIS A 8 -13.31 14.60 -20.87
N ASP A 9 -13.34 13.85 -21.98
CA ASP A 9 -14.59 13.31 -22.50
C ASP A 9 -15.28 12.49 -21.40
N LEU A 10 -16.59 12.68 -21.26
CA LEU A 10 -17.37 11.95 -20.26
C LEU A 10 -17.28 10.45 -20.56
N PRO A 11 -17.05 9.60 -19.55
CA PRO A 11 -17.05 8.16 -19.77
C PRO A 11 -18.42 7.71 -20.30
N PRO A 12 -18.45 6.69 -21.18
CA PRO A 12 -19.70 6.19 -21.73
C PRO A 12 -20.59 5.67 -20.60
N LYS A 13 -21.91 5.86 -20.75
CA LYS A 13 -22.89 5.35 -19.78
C LYS A 13 -22.79 3.82 -19.68
N PRO A 14 -22.55 3.25 -18.49
CA PRO A 14 -22.48 1.80 -18.34
C PRO A 14 -23.87 1.18 -18.53
N ASP A 15 -23.91 -0.01 -19.13
CA ASP A 15 -25.13 -0.79 -19.33
C ASP A 15 -25.51 -1.53 -18.04
N VAL A 16 -26.14 -0.81 -17.13
CA VAL A 16 -26.51 -1.30 -15.79
C VAL A 16 -27.96 -1.04 -15.50
N THR A 17 -28.59 -1.97 -14.79
CA THR A 17 -29.98 -1.82 -14.31
C THR A 17 -30.01 -1.73 -12.81
N ALA A 18 -30.76 -0.77 -12.25
CA ALA A 18 -31.01 -0.65 -10.82
C ALA A 18 -32.52 -0.73 -10.58
N LYS A 19 -32.96 -1.68 -9.74
CA LYS A 19 -34.38 -1.88 -9.42
C LYS A 19 -34.56 -2.17 -7.93
N LEU A 20 -35.64 -1.64 -7.36
CA LEU A 20 -36.05 -2.02 -6.02
C LEU A 20 -36.69 -3.41 -6.08
N GLU A 21 -36.11 -4.39 -5.39
CA GLU A 21 -36.59 -5.77 -5.37
C GLU A 21 -36.84 -6.21 -3.92
N LEU A 22 -37.96 -6.91 -3.69
CA LEU A 22 -38.17 -7.64 -2.44
C LEU A 22 -37.36 -8.94 -2.49
N ILE A 23 -36.36 -9.02 -1.62
CA ILE A 23 -35.53 -10.21 -1.47
C ILE A 23 -36.12 -11.08 -0.37
N THR A 24 -36.60 -12.26 -0.76
CA THR A 24 -37.08 -13.31 0.14
C THR A 24 -35.93 -14.22 0.57
N PRO A 25 -36.09 -15.01 1.65
CA PRO A 25 -35.07 -15.97 2.08
C PRO A 25 -34.63 -16.93 0.96
N ALA A 26 -35.58 -17.48 0.20
CA ALA A 26 -35.27 -18.35 -0.94
C ALA A 26 -34.43 -17.64 -2.03
N LYS A 27 -34.71 -16.36 -2.33
CA LYS A 27 -33.88 -15.58 -3.26
C LYS A 27 -32.50 -15.28 -2.66
N ALA A 28 -32.44 -15.04 -1.36
CA ALA A 28 -31.19 -14.77 -0.66
C ALA A 28 -30.25 -15.99 -0.70
N ASP A 29 -30.77 -17.19 -0.46
CA ASP A 29 -30.01 -18.43 -0.53
C ASP A 29 -29.46 -18.68 -1.94
N ALA A 30 -30.27 -18.47 -2.98
CA ALA A 30 -29.83 -18.58 -4.37
C ALA A 30 -28.71 -17.58 -4.71
N LEU A 31 -28.78 -16.35 -4.20
CA LEU A 31 -27.72 -15.34 -4.39
C LEU A 31 -26.45 -15.69 -3.61
N LEU A 32 -26.55 -16.29 -2.43
CA LEU A 32 -25.40 -16.73 -1.62
C LEU A 32 -24.72 -17.98 -2.18
N ALA A 33 -25.46 -18.83 -2.89
CA ALA A 33 -24.91 -19.98 -3.59
C ALA A 33 -24.04 -19.57 -4.78
N ASN A 34 -24.43 -18.51 -5.49
CA ASN A 34 -23.68 -17.97 -6.63
C ASN A 34 -22.90 -16.69 -6.25
N ARG A 35 -22.03 -16.75 -5.25
CA ARG A 35 -21.18 -15.60 -4.88
C ARG A 35 -20.02 -15.45 -5.84
N ALA A 36 -19.68 -14.20 -6.17
CA ALA A 36 -18.39 -13.91 -6.77
C ALA A 36 -17.26 -14.25 -5.78
N PRO A 37 -16.02 -14.53 -6.22
CA PRO A 37 -14.87 -14.63 -5.34
C PRO A 37 -14.70 -13.28 -4.65
N ASN A 38 -15.22 -13.18 -3.43
CA ASN A 38 -15.37 -11.95 -2.70
C ASN A 38 -15.16 -12.20 -1.21
N ARG A 39 -15.05 -11.12 -0.44
CA ARG A 39 -14.73 -11.13 1.00
C ARG A 39 -15.50 -12.22 1.76
N GLU A 40 -14.85 -12.86 2.74
CA GLU A 40 -15.58 -13.72 3.68
C GLU A 40 -16.67 -12.94 4.44
N ILE A 41 -17.81 -13.60 4.64
CA ILE A 41 -18.91 -13.02 5.39
C ILE A 41 -18.48 -12.95 6.86
N SER A 42 -18.51 -11.74 7.43
CA SER A 42 -18.15 -11.52 8.82
C SER A 42 -19.35 -11.87 9.68
N ARG A 43 -19.19 -12.90 10.53
CA ARG A 43 -20.25 -13.36 11.43
C ARG A 43 -20.77 -12.23 12.34
N ALA A 44 -19.86 -11.48 12.97
CA ALA A 44 -20.22 -10.37 13.84
C ALA A 44 -21.13 -9.31 13.16
N ARG A 45 -20.84 -8.94 11.90
CA ARG A 45 -21.69 -8.00 11.15
C ARG A 45 -23.04 -8.58 10.77
N VAL A 46 -23.09 -9.88 10.46
CA VAL A 46 -24.35 -10.57 10.19
C VAL A 46 -25.19 -10.62 11.46
N ASP A 47 -24.61 -10.98 12.60
CA ASP A 47 -25.32 -11.05 13.88
C ASP A 47 -25.89 -9.69 14.29
N GLU A 48 -25.11 -8.61 14.12
CA GLU A 48 -25.57 -7.24 14.35
C GLU A 48 -26.75 -6.88 13.43
N LEU A 49 -26.63 -7.10 12.11
CA LEU A 49 -27.72 -6.86 11.15
C LEU A 49 -28.97 -7.69 11.46
N SER A 50 -28.78 -8.97 11.80
CA SER A 50 -29.86 -9.88 12.18
C SER A 50 -30.56 -9.41 13.45
N SER A 51 -29.83 -8.89 14.43
CA SER A 51 -30.43 -8.31 15.64
C SER A 51 -31.34 -7.11 15.33
N TYR A 52 -30.92 -6.23 14.39
CA TYR A 52 -31.75 -5.12 13.94
C TYR A 52 -33.00 -5.58 13.19
N ALA A 53 -32.87 -6.60 12.34
CA ALA A 53 -33.99 -7.15 11.58
C ALA A 53 -35.02 -7.83 12.50
N LEU A 54 -34.57 -8.66 13.43
CA LEU A 54 -35.44 -9.33 14.42
C LEU A 54 -36.14 -8.32 15.35
N ALA A 55 -35.47 -7.21 15.68
CA ALA A 55 -36.06 -6.12 16.46
C ALA A 55 -37.01 -5.22 15.65
N GLY A 56 -37.21 -5.47 14.35
CA GLY A 56 -38.02 -4.63 13.45
C GLY A 56 -37.45 -3.22 13.24
N ARG A 57 -36.16 -3.02 13.55
CA ARG A 57 -35.45 -1.73 13.44
C ARG A 57 -34.67 -1.59 12.13
N PHE A 58 -34.61 -2.66 11.34
CA PHE A 58 -33.93 -2.63 10.06
C PHE A 58 -34.80 -1.95 9.00
N VAL A 59 -34.31 -0.85 8.45
CA VAL A 59 -35.01 -0.05 7.43
C VAL A 59 -34.17 0.00 6.16
N MET A 60 -34.82 0.11 5.00
CA MET A 60 -34.12 0.37 3.75
C MET A 60 -33.32 1.68 3.86
N ASN A 61 -32.00 1.59 3.84
CA ASN A 61 -31.07 2.71 4.07
C ASN A 61 -30.33 3.17 2.81
N GLY A 62 -30.65 2.60 1.64
CA GLY A 62 -30.00 2.93 0.37
C GLY A 62 -28.80 2.07 -0.01
N ASP A 63 -28.27 1.20 0.87
CA ASP A 63 -27.20 0.31 0.43
C ASP A 63 -27.73 -0.67 -0.62
N THR A 64 -26.93 -0.91 -1.65
CA THR A 64 -27.32 -1.74 -2.78
C THR A 64 -26.84 -3.18 -2.63
N VAL A 65 -27.58 -4.10 -3.25
CA VAL A 65 -27.06 -5.43 -3.59
C VAL A 65 -26.59 -5.38 -5.04
N VAL A 66 -25.33 -5.74 -5.27
CA VAL A 66 -24.73 -5.66 -6.60
C VAL A 66 -24.50 -7.06 -7.14
N ILE A 67 -24.95 -7.29 -8.36
CA ILE A 67 -24.86 -8.55 -9.07
C ILE A 67 -24.12 -8.29 -10.38
N ASP A 68 -23.07 -9.07 -10.62
CA ASP A 68 -22.23 -8.88 -11.80
C ASP A 68 -22.91 -9.38 -13.09
N GLN A 69 -22.25 -9.16 -14.22
CA GLN A 69 -22.70 -9.65 -15.53
C GLN A 69 -22.87 -11.18 -15.61
N TYR A 70 -22.16 -11.92 -14.76
CA TYR A 70 -22.25 -13.39 -14.65
C TYR A 70 -23.30 -13.85 -13.63
N ARG A 71 -24.17 -12.94 -13.19
CA ARG A 71 -25.23 -13.17 -12.19
C ARG A 71 -24.71 -13.59 -10.82
N ARG A 72 -23.45 -13.28 -10.50
CA ARG A 72 -22.84 -13.59 -9.22
C ARG A 72 -23.04 -12.44 -8.24
N LEU A 73 -23.25 -12.75 -6.97
CA LEU A 73 -23.37 -11.76 -5.90
C LEU A 73 -22.01 -11.11 -5.63
N MET A 74 -21.87 -9.83 -5.99
CA MET A 74 -20.63 -9.05 -5.88
C MET A 74 -20.63 -8.07 -4.70
N ASN A 75 -21.78 -7.58 -4.24
CA ASN A 75 -21.86 -6.77 -3.01
C ASN A 75 -23.19 -7.00 -2.28
N GLY A 76 -23.23 -6.67 -0.99
CA GLY A 76 -24.41 -6.82 -0.13
C GLY A 76 -24.52 -8.19 0.53
N GLN A 77 -23.45 -8.99 0.54
CA GLN A 77 -23.45 -10.35 1.08
C GLN A 77 -23.89 -10.46 2.55
N HIS A 78 -23.54 -9.51 3.43
CA HIS A 78 -23.96 -9.56 4.84
C HIS A 78 -25.46 -9.32 4.97
N ARG A 79 -26.03 -8.44 4.13
CA ARG A 79 -27.47 -8.17 4.07
C ARG A 79 -28.23 -9.37 3.54
N ILE A 80 -27.77 -9.96 2.44
CA ILE A 80 -28.37 -11.17 1.89
C ILE A 80 -28.28 -12.31 2.90
N LYS A 81 -27.15 -12.44 3.62
CA LYS A 81 -27.00 -13.46 4.67
C LYS A 81 -27.93 -13.22 5.86
N MET A 82 -28.12 -11.98 6.29
CA MET A 82 -29.10 -11.64 7.33
C MET A 82 -30.52 -12.06 6.92
N ILE A 83 -30.94 -11.80 5.67
CA ILE A 83 -32.28 -12.20 5.18
C ILE A 83 -32.44 -13.72 5.15
N SER A 84 -31.40 -14.43 4.71
CA SER A 84 -31.32 -15.90 4.72
C SER A 84 -31.44 -16.45 6.14
N GLU A 85 -30.76 -15.87 7.13
CA GLU A 85 -30.74 -16.38 8.51
C GLU A 85 -31.95 -15.99 9.35
N THR A 86 -32.46 -14.77 9.20
CA THR A 86 -33.60 -14.29 9.99
C THR A 86 -34.95 -14.74 9.41
N GLY A 87 -34.98 -15.12 8.12
CA GLY A 87 -36.22 -15.43 7.42
C GLY A 87 -37.08 -14.21 7.09
N ILE A 88 -36.64 -12.99 7.39
CA ILE A 88 -37.41 -11.75 7.22
C ILE A 88 -37.10 -11.16 5.84
N PRO A 89 -38.08 -11.09 4.91
CA PRO A 89 -37.88 -10.47 3.59
C PRO A 89 -37.61 -8.97 3.70
N GLN A 90 -36.71 -8.46 2.85
CA GLN A 90 -36.33 -7.04 2.86
C GLN A 90 -36.35 -6.43 1.46
N TRP A 91 -36.83 -5.19 1.36
CA TRP A 91 -36.70 -4.38 0.16
C TRP A 91 -35.26 -3.88 0.00
N VAL A 92 -34.67 -4.15 -1.17
CA VAL A 92 -33.28 -3.78 -1.46
C VAL A 92 -33.16 -3.22 -2.88
N LEU A 93 -32.33 -2.20 -3.04
CA LEU A 93 -31.96 -1.70 -4.37
C LEU A 93 -30.94 -2.65 -4.98
N VAL A 94 -31.34 -3.37 -6.03
CA VAL A 94 -30.51 -4.35 -6.73
C VAL A 94 -29.95 -3.73 -8.00
N VAL A 95 -28.63 -3.72 -8.11
CA VAL A 95 -27.89 -3.26 -9.30
C VAL A 95 -27.32 -4.48 -10.04
N ARG A 96 -27.58 -4.59 -11.34
CA ARG A 96 -27.17 -5.71 -12.20
C ARG A 96 -26.41 -5.23 -13.43
N GLY A 97 -25.56 -6.10 -13.98
CA GLY A 97 -24.82 -5.83 -15.23
C GLY A 97 -23.45 -5.19 -15.01
N ILE A 98 -22.97 -5.15 -13.77
CA ILE A 98 -21.66 -4.59 -13.47
C ILE A 98 -20.57 -5.56 -13.95
N LYS A 99 -19.60 -5.06 -14.71
CA LYS A 99 -18.38 -5.80 -15.07
C LYS A 99 -17.51 -5.98 -13.85
N TYR A 100 -17.26 -7.22 -13.48
CA TYR A 100 -16.55 -7.57 -12.24
C TYR A 100 -15.12 -7.00 -12.25
N GLU A 101 -14.43 -7.12 -13.39
CA GLU A 101 -13.05 -6.73 -13.57
C GLU A 101 -12.86 -5.22 -13.40
N GLU A 102 -13.79 -4.40 -13.91
CA GLU A 102 -13.70 -2.94 -13.84
C GLU A 102 -14.13 -2.39 -12.47
N ALA A 103 -15.20 -2.95 -11.88
CA ALA A 103 -15.82 -2.40 -10.67
C ALA A 103 -15.20 -2.92 -9.36
N MET A 104 -14.57 -4.09 -9.36
CA MET A 104 -13.90 -4.62 -8.15
C MET A 104 -12.80 -3.69 -7.63
N HIS A 105 -12.21 -2.87 -8.49
CA HIS A 105 -11.20 -1.88 -8.12
C HIS A 105 -11.78 -0.61 -7.47
N THR A 106 -13.09 -0.36 -7.58
CA THR A 106 -13.74 0.89 -7.15
C THR A 106 -14.76 0.70 -6.01
N ILE A 107 -15.27 -0.51 -5.81
CA ILE A 107 -16.20 -0.83 -4.71
C ILE A 107 -15.48 -0.87 -3.35
N ASP A 108 -15.98 -0.14 -2.36
CA ASP A 108 -15.44 -0.05 -0.99
C ASP A 108 -13.97 0.43 -0.90
N VAL A 109 -13.55 1.33 -1.79
CA VAL A 109 -12.19 1.90 -1.81
C VAL A 109 -11.83 2.67 -0.53
N LEU A 110 -12.83 3.19 0.19
CA LEU A 110 -12.62 3.90 1.47
C LEU A 110 -12.56 2.95 2.69
N GLY A 111 -12.94 1.68 2.53
CA GLY A 111 -12.79 0.64 3.55
C GLY A 111 -11.49 -0.11 3.34
N GLY A 112 -10.39 0.42 3.90
CA GLY A 112 -9.02 -0.09 3.70
C GLY A 112 -8.92 -1.61 3.63
N ARG A 113 -8.81 -2.15 2.42
CA ARG A 113 -8.48 -3.57 2.21
C ARG A 113 -7.11 -3.80 2.83
N THR A 114 -6.90 -4.85 3.60
CA THR A 114 -5.52 -5.19 3.99
C THR A 114 -4.79 -5.79 2.79
N ILE A 115 -3.45 -5.72 2.72
CA ILE A 115 -2.67 -6.34 1.63
C ILE A 115 -3.05 -7.83 1.49
N ALA A 116 -3.21 -8.54 2.61
CA ALA A 116 -3.66 -9.94 2.63
C ALA A 116 -5.03 -10.15 1.95
N GLN A 117 -5.96 -9.21 2.10
CA GLN A 117 -7.26 -9.26 1.42
C GLN A 117 -7.13 -8.97 -0.08
N GLY A 118 -6.23 -8.08 -0.48
CA GLY A 118 -5.95 -7.81 -1.89
C GLY A 118 -5.35 -9.02 -2.62
N ILE A 119 -4.41 -9.73 -1.99
CA ILE A 119 -3.77 -10.93 -2.54
C ILE A 119 -4.83 -12.01 -2.86
N LYS A 120 -5.75 -12.26 -1.92
CA LYS A 120 -6.84 -13.23 -2.09
C LYS A 120 -7.83 -12.84 -3.21
N VAL A 121 -8.12 -11.54 -3.36
CA VAL A 121 -9.03 -11.03 -4.41
C VAL A 121 -8.42 -11.15 -5.80
N LEU A 122 -7.10 -10.99 -5.93
CA LEU A 122 -6.39 -11.13 -7.20
C LEU A 122 -6.08 -12.59 -7.58
N GLY A 123 -6.47 -13.57 -6.75
CA GLY A 123 -6.19 -14.98 -7.02
C GLY A 123 -4.72 -15.38 -6.91
N LEU A 124 -3.90 -14.57 -6.22
CA LEU A 124 -2.49 -14.87 -5.98
C LEU A 124 -2.35 -15.80 -4.76
N THR A 125 -1.36 -16.70 -4.78
CA THR A 125 -1.13 -17.65 -3.67
C THR A 125 -0.29 -17.02 -2.57
N MET A 126 -0.62 -17.34 -1.31
CA MET A 126 0.13 -16.86 -0.15
C MET A 126 1.54 -17.46 -0.07
N GLU A 127 1.82 -18.58 -0.74
CA GLU A 127 3.18 -19.19 -0.81
C GLU A 127 4.22 -18.22 -1.37
N GLN A 128 3.87 -17.40 -2.36
CA GLN A 128 4.79 -16.38 -2.91
C GLN A 128 5.06 -15.23 -1.94
N PHE A 129 4.28 -15.13 -0.87
CA PHE A 129 4.27 -14.04 0.09
C PHE A 129 4.29 -14.55 1.54
N GLU A 130 4.70 -15.80 1.77
CA GLU A 130 4.62 -16.45 3.07
C GLU A 130 5.51 -15.73 4.11
N ASP A 131 6.66 -15.24 3.65
CA ASP A 131 7.52 -14.34 4.40
C ASP A 131 6.86 -13.00 4.76
N LEU A 132 5.91 -12.50 3.97
CA LEU A 132 5.19 -11.26 4.23
C LEU A 132 4.06 -11.43 5.27
N ALA A 133 3.51 -12.64 5.41
CA ALA A 133 2.37 -12.92 6.29
C ALA A 133 2.70 -12.71 7.78
N SER A 134 3.98 -12.84 8.16
CA SER A 134 4.47 -12.62 9.53
C SER A 134 4.85 -11.16 9.84
N LEU A 135 4.72 -10.24 8.88
CA LEU A 135 5.15 -8.85 9.00
C LEU A 135 3.98 -7.88 9.12
N ASP A 136 4.19 -6.76 9.82
CA ASP A 136 3.19 -5.70 9.93
C ASP A 136 2.85 -5.14 8.54
N THR A 137 1.61 -5.40 8.10
CA THR A 137 1.07 -4.98 6.81
C THR A 137 1.23 -3.48 6.57
N LYS A 138 1.20 -2.65 7.63
CA LYS A 138 1.41 -1.19 7.50
C LYS A 138 2.84 -0.84 7.12
N GLN A 139 3.83 -1.56 7.64
CA GLN A 139 5.25 -1.34 7.31
C GLN A 139 5.56 -1.78 5.88
N LEU A 140 4.98 -2.90 5.46
CA LEU A 140 5.06 -3.39 4.08
C LEU A 140 4.46 -2.38 3.10
N GLN A 141 3.23 -1.91 3.35
CA GLN A 141 2.56 -0.89 2.55
C GLN A 141 3.35 0.42 2.48
N ALA A 142 3.85 0.90 3.62
CA ALA A 142 4.64 2.11 3.65
C ALA A 142 5.94 1.94 2.84
N THR A 143 6.65 0.82 2.98
CA THR A 143 7.90 0.56 2.25
C THR A 143 7.66 0.46 0.74
N ALA A 144 6.62 -0.26 0.32
CA ALA A 144 6.23 -0.31 -1.09
C ALA A 144 5.87 1.08 -1.65
N SER A 145 5.23 1.92 -0.84
CA SER A 145 4.94 3.32 -1.22
C SER A 145 6.22 4.14 -1.42
N TRP A 146 7.26 3.91 -0.62
CA TRP A 146 8.57 4.54 -0.82
C TRP A 146 9.22 4.11 -2.13
N VAL A 147 9.20 2.80 -2.44
CA VAL A 147 9.73 2.26 -3.70
C VAL A 147 8.98 2.84 -4.90
N TRP A 148 7.65 2.85 -4.86
CA TRP A 148 6.84 3.39 -5.94
C TRP A 148 7.08 4.88 -6.18
N GLN A 149 7.05 5.72 -5.12
CA GLN A 149 7.35 7.16 -5.23
C GLN A 149 8.79 7.42 -5.71
N TYR A 150 9.73 6.58 -5.28
CA TYR A 150 11.10 6.69 -5.76
C TYR A 150 11.19 6.36 -7.26
N ARG A 151 10.43 5.37 -7.73
CA ARG A 151 10.44 4.92 -9.12
C ARG A 151 9.60 5.77 -10.07
N SER A 152 8.56 6.45 -9.59
CA SER A 152 7.80 7.41 -10.38
C SER A 152 8.63 8.64 -10.77
N GLY A 153 9.73 8.90 -10.05
CA GLY A 153 10.56 10.09 -10.23
C GLY A 153 9.94 11.35 -9.61
N GLU A 154 8.74 11.25 -9.04
CA GLU A 154 8.06 12.35 -8.36
C GLU A 154 8.49 12.42 -6.89
N TRP A 155 9.73 12.86 -6.68
CA TRP A 155 10.34 12.88 -5.34
C TRP A 155 9.92 14.07 -4.48
N SER A 156 9.11 15.00 -5.00
CA SER A 156 8.59 16.16 -4.27
C SER A 156 7.77 15.76 -3.05
N THR A 157 7.04 14.64 -3.13
CA THR A 157 6.15 14.10 -2.10
C THR A 157 6.77 12.95 -1.30
N LEU A 158 8.01 12.55 -1.62
CA LEU A 158 8.66 11.36 -1.08
C LEU A 158 8.68 11.32 0.45
N GLY A 159 8.00 10.33 1.04
CA GLY A 159 7.94 10.16 2.49
C GLY A 159 7.02 11.16 3.21
N GLY A 160 6.35 12.04 2.48
CA GLY A 160 5.28 12.90 2.99
C GLY A 160 3.96 12.15 3.14
N ASN A 161 2.94 12.83 3.67
CA ASN A 161 1.57 12.36 3.55
C ASN A 161 1.15 12.57 2.09
N CYS A 162 1.30 11.53 1.27
CA CYS A 162 0.77 11.57 -0.09
C CYS A 162 -0.76 11.63 0.00
N SER A 163 -1.42 12.58 -0.66
CA SER A 163 -2.90 12.57 -0.76
C SER A 163 -3.39 11.34 -1.52
N VAL A 164 -2.51 10.74 -2.33
CA VAL A 164 -2.67 9.47 -3.01
C VAL A 164 -1.90 8.41 -2.21
N SER A 165 -2.43 8.00 -1.07
CA SER A 165 -1.96 6.77 -0.43
C SER A 165 -2.21 5.62 -1.41
N MET A 166 -1.15 4.96 -1.88
CA MET A 166 -1.29 3.80 -2.77
C MET A 166 -2.30 2.83 -2.17
N ARG A 167 -3.29 2.44 -2.97
CA ARG A 167 -4.30 1.52 -2.48
C ARG A 167 -3.62 0.16 -2.27
N PRO A 168 -4.10 -0.65 -1.32
CA PRO A 168 -3.64 -2.02 -1.10
C PRO A 168 -3.52 -2.86 -2.38
N ILE A 169 -4.40 -2.62 -3.37
CA ILE A 169 -4.38 -3.28 -4.68
C ILE A 169 -3.25 -2.79 -5.59
N ASP A 170 -2.92 -1.50 -5.55
CA ASP A 170 -1.84 -0.90 -6.35
C ASP A 170 -0.46 -1.33 -5.83
N ILE A 171 -0.39 -1.75 -4.56
CA ILE A 171 0.83 -2.20 -3.91
C ILE A 171 1.24 -3.61 -4.35
N ILE A 172 0.28 -4.46 -4.73
CA ILE A 172 0.58 -5.86 -5.07
C ILE A 172 1.52 -5.99 -6.27
N PRO A 173 1.32 -5.25 -7.38
CA PRO A 173 2.31 -5.16 -8.46
C PRO A 173 3.71 -4.76 -7.98
N VAL A 174 3.80 -3.89 -6.97
CA VAL A 174 5.09 -3.47 -6.40
C VAL A 174 5.74 -4.61 -5.62
N PHE A 175 5.01 -5.39 -4.82
CA PHE A 175 5.60 -6.56 -4.16
C PHE A 175 6.07 -7.62 -5.16
N ALA A 176 5.31 -7.84 -6.23
CA ALA A 176 5.72 -8.76 -7.30
C ALA A 176 6.98 -8.28 -8.02
N ALA A 177 7.08 -6.98 -8.31
CA ALA A 177 8.24 -6.39 -8.97
C ALA A 177 9.49 -6.29 -8.06
N TYR A 178 9.31 -6.25 -6.74
CA TYR A 178 10.37 -6.08 -5.75
C TYR A 178 10.22 -7.06 -4.57
N PRO A 179 10.49 -8.36 -4.77
CA PRO A 179 10.34 -9.38 -3.72
C PRO A 179 11.22 -9.11 -2.48
N GLY A 180 12.30 -8.34 -2.63
CA GLY A 180 13.19 -7.94 -1.54
C GLY A 180 12.56 -7.02 -0.48
N ILE A 181 11.37 -6.44 -0.70
CA ILE A 181 10.71 -5.57 0.29
C ILE A 181 10.45 -6.32 1.60
N GLY A 182 10.00 -7.57 1.54
CA GLY A 182 9.71 -8.37 2.73
C GLY A 182 10.92 -8.57 3.65
N PRO A 183 12.01 -9.17 3.12
CA PRO A 183 13.27 -9.31 3.85
C PRO A 183 13.79 -7.99 4.42
N ALA A 184 13.76 -6.91 3.62
CA ALA A 184 14.22 -5.60 4.06
C ALA A 184 13.40 -5.01 5.21
N VAL A 185 12.08 -5.20 5.22
CA VAL A 185 11.20 -4.78 6.33
C VAL A 185 11.47 -5.61 7.59
N ARG A 186 11.63 -6.93 7.43
CA ARG A 186 11.95 -7.83 8.56
C ARG A 186 13.24 -7.40 9.24
N GLU A 187 14.27 -7.12 8.45
CA GLU A 187 15.56 -6.69 8.95
C GLU A 187 15.49 -5.27 9.57
N ALA A 188 14.85 -4.31 8.90
CA ALA A 188 14.67 -2.96 9.45
C ALA A 188 13.93 -2.93 10.80
N CYS A 189 13.01 -3.87 11.03
CA CYS A 189 12.36 -4.04 12.33
C CYS A 189 13.36 -4.35 13.47
N GLN A 190 14.44 -5.06 13.19
CA GLN A 190 15.49 -5.37 14.18
C GLN A 190 16.23 -4.10 14.61
N PHE A 191 16.39 -3.16 13.69
CA PHE A 191 17.03 -1.86 13.95
C PHE A 191 16.09 -0.81 14.54
N LYS A 192 14.79 -1.10 14.69
CA LYS A 192 13.76 -0.13 15.12
C LYS A 192 14.19 0.67 16.35
N LYS A 193 14.65 0.01 17.41
CA LYS A 193 15.06 0.68 18.66
C LYS A 193 16.32 1.55 18.48
N LEU A 194 17.26 1.12 17.65
CA LEU A 194 18.54 1.81 17.45
C LEU A 194 18.42 3.00 16.50
N LEU A 195 17.48 2.95 15.55
CA LEU A 195 17.21 4.01 14.58
C LEU A 195 16.08 4.96 15.02
N THR A 196 15.44 4.68 16.17
CA THR A 196 14.32 5.49 16.68
C THR A 196 14.76 6.95 16.79
N GLY A 197 14.03 7.84 16.11
CA GLY A 197 14.32 9.27 16.03
C GLY A 197 15.05 9.70 14.75
N TRP A 198 15.81 8.81 14.08
CA TRP A 198 16.45 9.11 12.80
C TRP A 198 15.69 8.59 11.59
N PHE A 199 15.25 7.33 11.65
CA PHE A 199 14.50 6.68 10.58
C PHE A 199 13.30 5.94 11.14
N THR A 200 12.22 5.93 10.36
CA THR A 200 11.15 4.96 10.53
C THR A 200 11.59 3.60 9.96
N VAL A 201 10.90 2.52 10.36
CA VAL A 201 11.20 1.16 9.88
C VAL A 201 11.14 1.09 8.35
N ASN A 202 10.14 1.70 7.72
CA ASN A 202 10.01 1.74 6.26
C ASN A 202 11.13 2.54 5.55
N GLN A 203 11.73 3.55 6.20
CA GLN A 203 12.90 4.26 5.64
C GLN A 203 14.13 3.37 5.71
N GLY A 204 14.34 2.69 6.84
CA GLY A 204 15.41 1.69 6.97
C GLY A 204 15.25 0.55 5.96
N ALA A 205 14.04 0.04 5.79
CA ALA A 205 13.72 -1.03 4.83
C ALA A 205 13.95 -0.57 3.38
N PHE A 206 13.55 0.65 3.02
CA PHE A 206 13.82 1.19 1.70
C PHE A 206 15.34 1.32 1.43
N LEU A 207 16.12 1.75 2.43
CA LEU A 207 17.57 1.85 2.31
C LEU A 207 18.24 0.47 2.17
N LEU A 208 17.79 -0.54 2.95
CA LEU A 208 18.26 -1.92 2.85
C LEU A 208 17.94 -2.53 1.48
N LEU A 209 16.71 -2.35 1.01
CA LEU A 209 16.29 -2.82 -0.30
C LEU A 209 17.15 -2.20 -1.40
N GLY A 210 17.32 -0.88 -1.39
CA GLY A 210 18.15 -0.18 -2.36
C GLY A 210 19.61 -0.66 -2.34
N GLY A 211 20.17 -0.87 -1.15
CA GLY A 211 21.52 -1.38 -1.03
C GLY A 211 21.69 -2.84 -1.45
N SER A 212 20.64 -3.66 -1.33
CA SER A 212 20.71 -5.09 -1.67
C SER A 212 20.96 -5.35 -3.16
N PHE A 213 20.67 -4.39 -4.04
CA PHE A 213 21.01 -4.49 -5.47
C PHE A 213 22.51 -4.42 -5.73
N ARG A 214 23.28 -3.85 -4.80
CA ARG A 214 24.73 -3.92 -4.80
C ARG A 214 25.19 -5.18 -4.09
N ASP A 215 24.83 -5.30 -2.81
CA ASP A 215 25.18 -6.39 -1.91
C ASP A 215 24.33 -6.28 -0.63
N SER A 216 23.54 -7.32 -0.34
CA SER A 216 22.64 -7.33 0.82
C SER A 216 23.37 -7.31 2.16
N GLY A 217 24.49 -8.02 2.27
CA GLY A 217 25.32 -8.03 3.49
C GLY A 217 25.97 -6.67 3.74
N MET A 218 26.37 -5.98 2.68
CA MET A 218 26.92 -4.62 2.76
C MET A 218 25.86 -3.60 3.19
N ALA A 219 24.62 -3.72 2.69
CA ALA A 219 23.49 -2.89 3.11
C ALA A 219 23.18 -3.07 4.60
N SER A 220 23.12 -4.32 5.06
CA SER A 220 22.94 -4.68 6.46
C SER A 220 24.03 -4.07 7.36
N ARG A 221 25.30 -4.26 6.97
CA ARG A 221 26.45 -3.71 7.68
C ARG A 221 26.41 -2.18 7.73
N PHE A 222 26.09 -1.52 6.63
CA PHE A 222 25.99 -0.06 6.58
C PHE A 222 24.93 0.44 7.56
N LEU A 223 23.72 -0.14 7.52
CA LEU A 223 22.65 0.27 8.42
C LEU A 223 23.00 -0.01 9.89
N HIS A 224 23.61 -1.16 10.18
CA HIS A 224 24.10 -1.49 11.52
C HIS A 224 25.14 -0.47 12.02
N GLN A 225 26.09 -0.08 11.17
CA GLN A 225 27.08 0.94 11.48
C GLN A 225 26.42 2.31 11.75
N VAL A 226 25.46 2.74 10.93
CA VAL A 226 24.70 3.98 11.15
C VAL A 226 23.96 3.91 12.50
N ALA A 227 23.33 2.78 12.80
CA ALA A 227 22.52 2.56 13.99
C ALA A 227 23.33 2.52 15.29
N THR A 228 24.48 1.85 15.28
CA THR A 228 25.29 1.60 16.48
C THR A 228 26.44 2.60 16.66
N GLY A 229 27.04 3.07 15.58
CA GLY A 229 28.26 3.87 15.62
C GLY A 229 29.54 3.08 15.93
N ALA A 230 29.46 1.75 16.04
CA ALA A 230 30.59 0.89 16.44
C ALA A 230 31.53 0.57 15.27
N ASP A 231 32.84 0.58 15.55
CA ASP A 231 33.93 0.25 14.61
C ASP A 231 33.97 1.12 13.34
N ILE A 232 33.81 2.44 13.52
CA ILE A 232 33.70 3.38 12.40
C ILE A 232 34.70 4.53 12.52
N GLY A 233 35.50 4.74 11.47
CA GLY A 233 36.35 5.93 11.34
C GLY A 233 35.55 7.23 11.20
N ILE A 234 36.11 8.35 11.64
CA ILE A 234 35.43 9.66 11.63
C ILE A 234 34.98 10.13 10.24
N ASN A 235 35.67 9.68 9.19
CA ASN A 235 35.36 10.00 7.79
C ASN A 235 34.54 8.92 7.09
N ALA A 236 34.20 7.82 7.76
CA ALA A 236 33.42 6.79 7.11
C ALA A 236 32.01 7.32 6.80
N PRO A 237 31.40 6.94 5.67
CA PRO A 237 30.09 7.45 5.26
C PRO A 237 28.98 7.20 6.29
N ALA A 238 28.99 6.05 6.96
CA ALA A 238 28.03 5.72 8.02
C ALA A 238 28.12 6.69 9.22
N MET A 239 29.34 7.07 9.63
CA MET A 239 29.55 8.04 10.71
C MET A 239 29.09 9.44 10.30
N ARG A 240 29.36 9.85 9.06
CA ARG A 240 28.89 11.15 8.55
C ARG A 240 27.38 11.24 8.47
N LEU A 241 26.71 10.18 8.02
CA LEU A 241 25.25 10.11 8.04
C LEU A 241 24.71 10.19 9.46
N ARG A 242 25.29 9.44 10.39
CA ARG A 242 24.89 9.47 11.80
C ARG A 242 25.05 10.87 12.42
N GLN A 243 26.18 11.54 12.18
CA GLN A 243 26.41 12.93 12.64
C GLN A 243 25.36 13.90 12.07
N TYR A 244 25.08 13.78 10.77
CA TYR A 244 24.02 14.55 10.12
C TYR A 244 22.66 14.30 10.80
N LEU A 245 22.26 13.04 10.99
CA LEU A 245 21.00 12.66 11.63
C LEU A 245 20.90 13.16 13.09
N HIS A 246 22.00 13.19 13.84
CA HIS A 246 22.03 13.81 15.16
C HIS A 246 21.87 15.33 15.13
N GLN A 247 22.49 16.00 14.17
CA GLN A 247 22.33 17.44 13.96
C GLN A 247 20.87 17.76 13.57
N VAL A 248 20.26 16.90 12.74
CA VAL A 248 18.85 16.97 12.35
C VAL A 248 17.89 17.01 13.51
N ILE A 249 18.03 16.06 14.44
CA ILE A 249 17.11 15.96 15.58
C ILE A 249 17.17 17.21 16.47
N ARG A 250 18.35 17.85 16.58
CA ARG A 250 18.55 19.01 17.44
C ARG A 250 17.91 20.28 16.89
N ASP A 251 17.84 20.43 15.58
CA ASP A 251 17.28 21.61 14.91
C ASP A 251 15.75 21.53 14.83
N THR A 252 15.07 21.88 15.93
CA THR A 252 13.61 21.79 16.09
C THR A 252 12.81 22.82 15.26
N HIS A 253 13.46 23.86 14.70
CA HIS A 253 12.80 24.98 14.02
C HIS A 253 12.53 24.77 12.52
N ASN A 254 13.28 23.89 11.86
CA ASN A 254 13.06 23.54 10.45
C ASN A 254 12.61 22.08 10.42
N GLY A 255 11.31 21.84 10.61
CA GLY A 255 10.72 20.50 10.54
C GLY A 255 11.21 19.78 9.30
N ARG A 256 12.14 18.82 9.47
CA ARG A 256 12.80 18.21 8.32
C ARG A 256 11.85 17.25 7.62
N SER A 257 11.85 17.34 6.31
CA SER A 257 11.12 16.39 5.49
C SER A 257 11.81 15.03 5.57
N ARG A 258 11.03 13.94 5.58
CA ARG A 258 11.55 12.57 5.55
C ARG A 258 12.42 12.31 4.30
N ARG A 259 12.19 13.10 3.24
CA ARG A 259 12.96 13.13 1.99
C ARG A 259 14.40 13.57 2.21
N ASP A 260 14.65 14.63 2.96
CA ASP A 260 16.00 15.18 3.15
C ASP A 260 16.91 14.16 3.84
N ALA A 261 16.40 13.50 4.89
CA ALA A 261 17.10 12.44 5.59
C ALA A 261 17.45 11.28 4.64
N MET A 262 16.50 10.91 3.77
CA MET A 262 16.71 9.84 2.79
C MET A 262 17.72 10.23 1.71
N ALA A 263 17.72 11.47 1.23
CA ALA A 263 18.70 11.92 0.25
C ALA A 263 20.15 11.78 0.79
N HIS A 264 20.37 12.24 2.02
CA HIS A 264 21.67 12.10 2.67
C HIS A 264 22.02 10.64 2.93
N ALA A 265 21.03 9.79 3.24
CA ALA A 265 21.22 8.35 3.42
C ALA A 265 21.70 7.65 2.15
N ILE A 266 21.09 7.95 1.00
CA ILE A 266 21.47 7.37 -0.30
C ILE A 266 22.87 7.85 -0.71
N LEU A 267 23.19 9.13 -0.53
CA LEU A 267 24.54 9.65 -0.80
C LEU A 267 25.61 8.96 0.06
N ALA A 268 25.33 8.78 1.36
CA ALA A 268 26.22 8.07 2.26
C ALA A 268 26.35 6.59 1.90
N TRP A 269 25.25 5.94 1.54
CA TRP A 269 25.24 4.56 1.05
C TRP A 269 26.11 4.41 -0.19
N ASN A 270 25.93 5.27 -1.21
CA ASN A 270 26.70 5.18 -2.44
C ASN A 270 28.21 5.38 -2.20
N ALA A 271 28.57 6.31 -1.30
CA ALA A 271 29.97 6.48 -0.90
C ALA A 271 30.52 5.23 -0.18
N PHE A 272 29.72 4.62 0.69
CA PHE A 272 30.08 3.39 1.41
C PHE A 272 30.26 2.22 0.44
N ALA A 273 29.31 2.02 -0.47
CA ALA A 273 29.33 0.98 -1.49
C ALA A 273 30.51 1.12 -2.46
N ALA A 274 30.98 2.35 -2.69
CA ALA A 274 32.16 2.65 -3.49
C ALA A 274 33.48 2.56 -2.69
N GLY A 275 33.45 2.25 -1.39
CA GLY A 275 34.64 2.21 -0.53
C GLY A 275 35.28 3.58 -0.31
N LYS A 276 34.52 4.68 -0.47
CA LYS A 276 35.03 6.05 -0.36
C LYS A 276 34.88 6.59 1.05
N GLU A 277 35.89 7.33 1.49
CA GLU A 277 35.78 8.16 2.69
C GLU A 277 35.22 9.55 2.37
N LEU A 278 34.45 10.10 3.31
CA LEU A 278 33.88 11.43 3.23
C LEU A 278 34.65 12.39 4.16
N LYS A 279 35.60 13.12 3.58
CA LYS A 279 36.37 14.17 4.28
C LYS A 279 35.54 15.41 4.60
N ARG A 280 34.49 15.65 3.81
CA ARG A 280 33.50 16.74 4.00
C ARG A 280 32.15 16.14 4.39
N GLY A 281 31.28 16.98 4.94
CA GLY A 281 29.90 16.58 5.25
C GLY A 281 29.11 16.20 3.99
N LEU A 282 28.04 15.43 4.19
CA LEU A 282 27.06 15.14 3.15
C LEU A 282 26.34 16.45 2.76
N HIS A 283 26.13 16.68 1.47
CA HIS A 283 25.49 17.88 0.97
C HIS A 283 24.39 17.54 -0.03
N TRP A 284 23.16 17.88 0.32
CA TRP A 284 22.01 17.85 -0.56
C TRP A 284 21.01 18.94 -0.13
N HIS A 285 20.34 19.57 -1.10
CA HIS A 285 19.26 20.52 -0.86
C HIS A 285 18.14 20.33 -1.89
N HIS A 286 16.95 20.87 -1.61
CA HIS A 286 15.72 20.67 -2.40
C HIS A 286 15.83 21.05 -3.89
N GLY A 287 16.78 21.92 -4.25
CA GLY A 287 17.03 22.33 -5.64
C GLY A 287 17.95 21.38 -6.42
N MET A 288 18.58 20.41 -5.76
CA MET A 288 19.36 19.37 -6.41
C MET A 288 18.45 18.19 -6.81
N PRO A 289 18.81 17.47 -7.89
CA PRO A 289 18.21 16.16 -8.17
C PRO A 289 18.26 15.26 -6.94
N PHE A 290 17.20 14.50 -6.69
CA PHE A 290 17.23 13.51 -5.61
C PHE A 290 18.25 12.41 -5.98
N PRO A 291 19.08 11.97 -5.03
CA PRO A 291 20.11 10.98 -5.30
C PRO A 291 19.48 9.61 -5.61
N ARG A 292 20.14 8.87 -6.50
CA ARG A 292 19.77 7.50 -6.86
C ARG A 292 20.71 6.49 -6.23
N PHE A 293 20.23 5.27 -5.99
CA PHE A 293 21.08 4.15 -5.61
C PHE A 293 22.06 3.80 -6.75
N ASP A 294 23.23 3.26 -6.40
CA ASP A 294 24.22 2.74 -7.34
C ASP A 294 24.62 1.29 -6.98
N PRO A 295 24.17 0.28 -7.76
CA PRO A 295 23.23 0.37 -8.87
C PRO A 295 21.82 0.77 -8.40
N ASP A 296 21.03 1.31 -9.32
CA ASP A 296 19.67 1.76 -9.01
C ASP A 296 18.74 0.56 -8.73
N ILE A 297 17.65 0.80 -8.00
CA ILE A 297 16.62 -0.22 -7.73
C ILE A 297 15.97 -0.58 -9.07
N THR A 298 16.04 -1.83 -9.49
CA THR A 298 15.43 -2.34 -10.74
C THR A 298 14.37 -3.40 -10.46
N PRO A 299 13.28 -3.47 -11.24
CA PRO A 299 12.29 -4.53 -11.04
C PRO A 299 12.86 -5.86 -11.57
N THR A 300 12.44 -6.99 -11.00
CA THR A 300 12.69 -8.31 -11.60
C THR A 300 11.98 -8.40 -12.94
N THR A 301 12.66 -8.88 -13.99
CA THR A 301 12.36 -8.74 -15.43
C THR A 301 11.07 -9.37 -15.97
N GLU A 302 10.08 -9.70 -15.12
CA GLU A 302 8.85 -10.40 -15.56
C GLU A 302 7.54 -9.65 -15.29
N PHE A 303 7.56 -8.42 -14.78
CA PHE A 303 6.32 -7.64 -14.68
C PHE A 303 6.14 -6.70 -15.88
N SER A 304 5.68 -7.28 -16.99
CA SER A 304 5.19 -6.56 -18.19
C SER A 304 3.75 -6.06 -18.04
N GLY A 305 3.19 -6.10 -16.83
CA GLY A 305 2.04 -5.29 -16.50
C GLY A 305 2.49 -3.84 -16.49
N THR A 306 2.33 -3.15 -17.62
CA THR A 306 2.33 -1.69 -17.66
C THR A 306 1.45 -1.22 -16.52
N LEU A 307 2.07 -0.71 -15.45
CA LEU A 307 1.41 0.23 -14.57
C LEU A 307 1.14 1.42 -15.49
N ASP A 308 -0.03 1.42 -16.10
CA ASP A 308 -0.53 2.55 -16.84
C ASP A 308 -0.73 3.68 -15.82
N LEU A 309 0.29 4.54 -15.74
CA LEU A 309 0.33 5.73 -14.89
C LEU A 309 -0.40 6.92 -15.55
N SER A 310 -1.08 6.72 -16.70
CA SER A 310 -1.83 7.81 -17.36
C SER A 310 -3.09 8.25 -16.59
N GLY A 311 -3.43 7.55 -15.49
CA GLY A 311 -4.61 7.85 -14.67
C GLY A 311 -4.35 8.58 -13.35
N VAL A 312 -3.12 8.97 -13.01
CA VAL A 312 -2.83 9.73 -11.79
C VAL A 312 -2.60 11.20 -12.15
N ASN A 313 -3.71 11.92 -12.33
CA ASN A 313 -3.77 13.38 -12.21
C ASN A 313 -4.56 13.73 -10.95
#